data_AF-A0A5U5NN18-F1
#
_entry.id   AF-A0A5U5NN18-F1
#
_cell.length_a   1.000
_cell.length_b   1.000
_cell.length_c   1.000
_cell.angle_alpha   90.00
_cell.angle_beta   90.00
_cell.angle_gamma   90.00
#
_symmetry.space_group_name_H-M   'P 1'
#
loop_
_entity.id
_entity.type
_entity.pdbx_description
1 polymer ?
#
loop_
_entity_poly.entity_id
_entity_poly.type
_entity_poly.pdbx_seq_one_letter_code
_entity_poly.pdbx_strand_id
1 'polypeptide(L)'
;MSFSEFYQRSINEPEAFWAEQARRIDWRQPFTQTLDHSRPPFARWFCDGTTNLCHNAVDRWRDKQPEALALIAVSSETDEERTFTFSQLYDEVNIVAAMLLSLGVQRGDRVLVYMPMIAEAQITLLACARIGAIHSVVFGGFASHSVAARIDDARPALIVSADAGARGGKILPYKKLLDDAIAQAQHQPKHVLLVDRGLAKMAWVDGRDLDFATLRQQHLGASVPVAWLESNETSCILYTSGTTGKPKGVQRDVGGYAVALATSMDTIFGGKAGGVFFCASD
;
A
#
# COMPACT_ATOMS: atom_id res chain seq x y z
N MET A 1 25.56 7.42 21.36
CA MET A 1 24.66 8.59 21.32
C MET A 1 23.48 8.27 22.21
N SER A 2 23.18 9.12 23.18
CA SER A 2 21.99 9.00 24.02
C SER A 2 20.72 9.36 23.22
N PHE A 3 19.54 8.98 23.71
CA PHE A 3 18.26 9.41 23.13
C PHE A 3 18.16 10.95 23.04
N SER A 4 18.61 11.64 24.09
CA SER A 4 18.58 13.11 24.14
C SER A 4 19.43 13.73 23.03
N GLU A 5 20.66 13.24 22.83
CA GLU A 5 21.53 13.70 21.75
C GLU A 5 20.95 13.40 20.37
N PHE A 6 20.37 12.20 20.19
CA PHE A 6 19.74 11.81 18.93
C PHE A 6 18.56 12.72 18.57
N TYR A 7 17.69 12.99 19.55
CA TYR A 7 16.54 13.89 19.39
C TYR A 7 16.99 15.34 19.14
N GLN A 8 17.96 15.86 19.88
CA GLN A 8 18.44 17.23 19.67
C GLN A 8 19.06 17.41 18.28
N ARG A 9 19.80 16.43 17.76
CA ARG A 9 20.32 16.47 16.39
C ARG A 9 19.21 16.52 15.35
N SER A 10 18.12 15.76 15.52
CA SER A 10 17.03 15.74 14.53
C SER A 10 16.26 17.06 14.43
N ILE A 11 16.26 17.86 15.51
CA ILE A 11 15.61 19.17 15.56
C ILE A 11 16.56 20.30 15.15
N ASN A 12 17.79 20.30 15.66
CA ASN A 12 18.73 21.41 15.47
C ASN A 12 19.53 21.30 14.16
N GLU A 13 19.67 20.09 13.62
CA GLU A 13 20.42 19.79 12.39
C GLU A 13 19.62 18.86 11.44
N PRO A 14 18.37 19.21 11.09
CA PRO A 14 17.44 18.30 10.42
C PRO A 14 17.96 17.82 9.07
N GLU A 15 18.62 18.67 8.28
CA GLU A 15 19.17 18.29 6.96
C GLU A 15 20.30 17.26 7.09
N ALA A 16 21.25 17.47 7.99
CA ALA A 16 22.34 16.52 8.20
C ALA A 16 21.83 15.21 8.80
N PHE A 17 20.93 15.31 9.79
CA PHE A 17 20.33 14.17 10.45
C PHE A 17 19.55 13.29 9.48
N TRP A 18 18.65 13.87 8.68
CA TRP A 18 17.82 13.09 7.76
C TRP A 18 18.59 12.61 6.54
N ALA A 19 19.64 13.30 6.10
CA ALA A 19 20.56 12.78 5.09
C ALA A 19 21.29 11.51 5.58
N GLU A 20 21.64 11.44 6.86
CA GLU A 20 22.20 10.24 7.49
C GLU A 20 21.18 9.10 7.49
N GLN A 21 19.94 9.39 7.92
CA GLN A 21 18.86 8.39 7.96
C GLN A 21 18.45 7.88 6.57
N ALA A 22 18.55 8.71 5.54
CA ALA A 22 18.22 8.34 4.16
C ALA A 22 19.11 7.22 3.60
N ARG A 23 20.27 6.94 4.22
CA ARG A 23 21.15 5.82 3.85
C ARG A 23 20.58 4.44 4.22
N ARG A 24 19.48 4.38 4.98
CA ARG A 24 18.79 3.13 5.36
C ARG A 24 17.99 2.52 4.21
N ILE A 25 17.72 3.30 3.16
CA ILE A 25 16.97 2.87 1.99
C ILE A 25 17.83 2.97 0.73
N ASP A 26 17.45 2.20 -0.28
CA ASP A 26 18.08 2.19 -1.58
C ASP A 26 17.50 3.33 -2.42
N TRP A 27 18.38 4.09 -3.07
CA TRP A 27 18.05 5.13 -4.03
C TRP A 27 18.58 4.72 -5.40
N ARG A 28 17.76 4.84 -6.44
CA ARG A 28 18.22 4.64 -7.83
C ARG A 28 19.02 5.85 -8.31
N GLN A 29 18.52 7.04 -8.02
CA GLN A 29 19.23 8.30 -8.17
C GLN A 29 19.35 8.93 -6.78
N PRO A 30 20.57 9.26 -6.31
CA PRO A 30 20.74 10.00 -5.07
C PRO A 30 20.06 11.38 -5.14
N PHE A 31 19.55 11.86 -4.00
CA PHE A 31 19.01 13.22 -3.90
C PHE A 31 20.12 14.26 -3.90
N THR A 32 19.82 15.47 -4.37
CA THR A 32 20.73 16.62 -4.43
C THR A 32 20.56 17.56 -3.24
N GLN A 33 19.35 17.60 -2.66
CA GLN A 33 18.99 18.46 -1.55
C GLN A 33 18.13 17.70 -0.54
N THR A 34 18.53 17.69 0.74
CA THR A 34 17.80 16.97 1.79
C THR A 34 16.45 17.60 2.10
N LEU A 35 16.38 18.93 2.23
CA LEU A 35 15.17 19.66 2.55
C LEU A 35 15.07 20.92 1.68
N ASP A 36 14.00 21.02 0.91
CA ASP A 36 13.54 22.28 0.34
C ASP A 36 12.38 22.81 1.20
N HIS A 37 12.66 23.90 1.92
CA HIS A 37 11.72 24.60 2.78
C HIS A 37 11.37 26.00 2.22
N SER A 38 11.54 26.22 0.92
CA SER A 38 11.28 27.52 0.28
C SER A 38 9.79 27.90 0.25
N ARG A 39 8.87 26.94 0.40
CA ARG A 39 7.41 27.16 0.34
C ARG A 39 6.63 26.47 1.47
N PRO A 40 6.71 26.94 2.73
CA PRO A 40 5.91 26.37 3.82
C PRO A 40 4.40 26.53 3.58
N PRO A 41 3.55 25.58 4.00
CA PRO A 41 3.87 24.33 4.70
C PRO A 41 4.26 23.16 3.76
N PHE A 42 4.50 23.41 2.47
CA PHE A 42 4.78 22.40 1.44
C PHE A 42 6.28 22.08 1.33
N ALA A 43 6.87 21.65 2.45
CA ALA A 43 8.26 21.21 2.48
C ALA A 43 8.45 19.97 1.61
N ARG A 44 9.59 19.89 0.91
CA ARG A 44 9.97 18.74 0.09
C ARG A 44 11.25 18.12 0.64
N TRP A 45 11.28 16.80 0.75
CA TRP A 45 12.42 16.06 1.29
C TRP A 45 13.09 15.23 0.20
N PHE A 46 14.42 15.18 0.24
CA PHE A 46 15.27 14.38 -0.66
C PHE A 46 15.00 14.68 -2.14
N CYS A 47 15.06 15.96 -2.52
CA CYS A 47 14.75 16.44 -3.86
C CYS A 47 15.65 15.81 -4.92
N ASP A 48 15.07 15.53 -6.09
CA ASP A 48 15.67 14.83 -7.23
C ASP A 48 16.05 13.36 -6.97
N GLY A 49 15.95 12.90 -5.72
CA GLY A 49 16.19 11.52 -5.36
C GLY A 49 15.09 10.64 -5.93
N THR A 50 15.47 9.54 -6.58
CA THR A 50 14.48 8.55 -7.05
C THR A 50 14.60 7.23 -6.30
N THR A 51 13.46 6.69 -5.89
CA THR A 51 13.37 5.43 -5.14
C THR A 51 12.03 4.73 -5.43
N ASN A 52 11.79 3.61 -4.77
CA ASN A 52 10.53 2.89 -4.83
C ASN A 52 10.30 2.12 -3.52
N LEU A 53 9.06 2.17 -3.01
CA LEU A 53 8.68 1.52 -1.76
C LEU A 53 8.69 -0.02 -1.87
N CYS A 54 8.19 -0.59 -2.97
CA CYS A 54 8.22 -2.03 -3.21
C CYS A 54 9.67 -2.54 -3.31
N HIS A 55 10.54 -1.84 -4.04
CA HIS A 55 11.96 -2.24 -4.14
C HIS A 55 12.61 -2.33 -2.76
N ASN A 56 12.37 -1.32 -1.92
CA ASN A 56 12.93 -1.24 -0.57
C ASN A 56 12.31 -2.24 0.42
N ALA A 57 11.05 -2.61 0.20
CA ALA A 57 10.33 -3.56 1.05
C ALA A 57 10.56 -5.02 0.63
N VAL A 58 10.79 -5.30 -0.66
CA VAL A 58 10.78 -6.65 -1.22
C VAL A 58 12.05 -6.95 -2.01
N ASP A 59 12.26 -6.29 -3.16
CA ASP A 59 13.28 -6.67 -4.14
C ASP A 59 14.69 -6.74 -3.54
N ARG A 60 15.12 -5.70 -2.80
CA ARG A 60 16.46 -5.67 -2.19
C ARG A 60 16.68 -6.76 -1.13
N TRP A 61 15.59 -7.25 -0.54
CA TRP A 61 15.63 -8.30 0.48
C TRP A 61 15.53 -9.69 -0.14
N ARG A 62 14.77 -9.87 -1.22
CA ARG A 62 14.85 -11.07 -2.06
C ARG A 62 16.30 -11.34 -2.49
N ASP A 63 17.03 -10.32 -2.93
CA ASP A 63 18.42 -10.50 -3.38
C ASP A 63 19.39 -10.87 -2.25
N LYS A 64 19.09 -10.46 -1.01
CA LYS A 64 19.96 -10.69 0.17
C LYS A 64 19.59 -11.94 0.96
N GLN A 65 18.30 -12.25 1.05
CA GLN A 65 17.73 -13.29 1.92
C GLN A 65 16.43 -13.87 1.31
N PRO A 66 16.51 -14.51 0.14
CA PRO A 66 15.35 -14.95 -0.64
C PRO A 66 14.39 -15.87 0.14
N GLU A 67 14.95 -16.73 0.99
CA GLU A 67 14.20 -17.73 1.76
C GLU A 67 13.72 -17.24 3.13
N ALA A 68 14.09 -16.02 3.55
CA ALA A 68 13.58 -15.46 4.80
C ALA A 68 12.10 -15.11 4.67
N LEU A 69 11.34 -15.31 5.75
CA LEU A 69 9.92 -14.99 5.79
C LEU A 69 9.70 -13.47 5.68
N ALA A 70 8.85 -13.07 4.73
CA ALA A 70 8.55 -11.68 4.42
C ALA A 70 7.13 -11.28 4.84
N LEU A 71 6.16 -12.18 4.65
CA LEU A 71 4.77 -11.96 5.03
C LEU A 71 4.21 -13.23 5.67
N ILE A 72 3.62 -13.09 6.85
CA ILE A 72 2.93 -14.15 7.59
C ILE A 72 1.49 -13.68 7.76
N ALA A 73 0.58 -14.26 6.98
CA ALA A 73 -0.83 -13.92 6.99
C ALA A 73 -1.59 -14.99 7.79
N VAL A 74 -2.05 -14.61 8.98
CA VAL A 74 -2.80 -15.48 9.90
C VAL A 74 -4.24 -14.99 9.97
N SER A 75 -5.19 -15.89 9.74
CA SER A 75 -6.61 -15.64 9.90
C SER A 75 -7.18 -16.58 10.96
N SER A 76 -7.41 -16.05 12.16
CA SER A 76 -8.10 -16.79 13.23
C SER A 76 -9.57 -17.07 12.92
N GLU A 77 -10.13 -16.41 11.90
CA GLU A 77 -11.53 -16.54 11.50
C GLU A 77 -11.75 -17.66 10.48
N THR A 78 -10.74 -17.96 9.68
CA THR A 78 -10.76 -19.07 8.69
C THR A 78 -9.86 -20.23 9.06
N ASP A 79 -9.12 -20.13 10.17
CA ASP A 79 -8.11 -21.10 10.60
C ASP A 79 -7.05 -21.35 9.53
N GLU A 80 -6.69 -20.28 8.82
CA GLU A 80 -5.72 -20.30 7.72
C GLU A 80 -4.46 -19.53 8.11
N GLU A 81 -3.32 -20.13 7.78
CA GLU A 81 -2.02 -19.48 7.81
C GLU A 81 -1.37 -19.59 6.43
N ARG A 82 -0.97 -18.45 5.87
CA ARG A 82 -0.21 -18.38 4.63
C ARG A 82 1.05 -17.58 4.87
N THR A 83 2.18 -18.20 4.56
CA THR A 83 3.50 -17.62 4.78
C THR A 83 4.23 -17.53 3.46
N PHE A 84 4.89 -16.39 3.24
CA PHE A 84 5.63 -16.08 2.02
C PHE A 84 7.07 -15.75 2.38
N THR A 85 8.02 -16.39 1.71
CA THR A 85 9.42 -15.94 1.68
C THR A 85 9.55 -14.65 0.86
N PHE A 86 10.68 -13.95 0.93
CA PHE A 86 10.92 -12.79 0.07
C PHE A 86 10.84 -13.13 -1.42
N SER A 87 11.32 -14.31 -1.84
CA SER A 87 11.16 -14.80 -3.22
C SER A 87 9.69 -14.98 -3.60
N GLN A 88 8.92 -15.65 -2.75
CA GLN A 88 7.49 -15.88 -3.02
C GLN A 88 6.69 -14.58 -3.03
N LEU A 89 6.95 -13.68 -2.08
CA LEU A 89 6.29 -12.37 -2.04
C LEU A 89 6.66 -11.54 -3.26
N TYR A 90 7.92 -11.58 -3.70
CA TYR A 90 8.35 -10.92 -4.92
C TYR A 90 7.56 -11.42 -6.14
N ASP A 91 7.43 -12.74 -6.31
CA ASP A 91 6.68 -13.32 -7.42
C ASP A 91 5.20 -12.91 -7.39
N GLU A 92 4.53 -13.01 -6.23
CA GLU A 92 3.14 -12.57 -6.09
C GLU A 92 2.95 -11.09 -6.41
N VAL A 93 3.86 -10.22 -5.95
CA VAL A 93 3.80 -8.79 -6.23
C VAL A 93 3.97 -8.51 -7.72
N ASN A 94 4.83 -9.24 -8.43
CA ASN A 94 4.98 -9.08 -9.87
C ASN A 94 3.75 -9.57 -10.65
N ILE A 95 3.16 -10.70 -10.23
CA ILE A 95 1.93 -11.21 -10.83
C ILE A 95 0.82 -10.16 -10.67
N VAL A 96 0.59 -9.67 -9.45
CA VAL A 96 -0.45 -8.68 -9.19
C VAL A 96 -0.15 -7.35 -9.89
N ALA A 97 1.12 -6.90 -9.93
CA ALA A 97 1.48 -5.71 -10.70
C ALA A 97 1.14 -5.86 -12.20
N ALA A 98 1.36 -7.04 -12.79
CA ALA A 98 1.01 -7.31 -14.17
C ALA A 98 -0.51 -7.33 -14.38
N MET A 99 -1.27 -7.87 -13.42
CA MET A 99 -2.74 -7.79 -13.40
C MET A 99 -3.22 -6.33 -13.37
N LEU A 100 -2.64 -5.48 -12.52
CA LEU A 100 -3.01 -4.06 -12.45
C LEU A 100 -2.75 -3.35 -13.78
N LEU A 101 -1.58 -3.60 -14.40
CA LEU A 101 -1.22 -3.03 -15.70
C LEU A 101 -2.14 -3.53 -16.83
N SER A 102 -2.54 -4.81 -16.84
CA SER A 102 -3.44 -5.35 -17.86
C SER A 102 -4.86 -4.79 -17.77
N LEU A 103 -5.27 -4.34 -16.58
CA LEU A 103 -6.51 -3.60 -16.34
C LEU A 103 -6.41 -2.10 -16.65
N GLY A 104 -5.23 -1.64 -17.08
CA GLY A 104 -4.99 -0.26 -17.53
C GLY A 104 -4.56 0.71 -16.43
N VAL A 105 -4.19 0.24 -15.24
CA VAL A 105 -3.64 1.10 -14.18
C VAL A 105 -2.27 1.62 -14.60
N GLN A 106 -2.04 2.93 -14.47
CA GLN A 106 -0.77 3.58 -14.80
C GLN A 106 -0.13 4.26 -13.57
N ARG A 107 1.11 4.73 -13.71
CA ARG A 107 1.75 5.58 -12.69
C ARG A 107 0.89 6.81 -12.40
N GLY A 108 0.68 7.12 -11.14
CA GLY A 108 -0.20 8.20 -10.67
C GLY A 108 -1.69 7.82 -10.64
N ASP A 109 -2.06 6.62 -11.12
CA ASP A 109 -3.43 6.17 -10.99
C ASP A 109 -3.80 5.77 -9.58
N ARG A 110 -5.00 6.13 -9.13
CA ARG A 110 -5.50 5.70 -7.82
C ARG A 110 -6.09 4.31 -7.94
N VAL A 111 -5.65 3.41 -7.07
CA VAL A 111 -6.24 2.08 -6.88
C VAL A 111 -6.90 2.06 -5.51
N LEU A 112 -8.22 1.98 -5.48
CA LEU A 112 -8.96 1.92 -4.21
C LEU A 112 -8.97 0.49 -3.71
N VAL A 113 -8.45 0.28 -2.50
CA VAL A 113 -8.35 -1.04 -1.89
C VAL A 113 -9.34 -1.11 -0.73
N TYR A 114 -10.43 -1.85 -0.93
CA TYR A 114 -11.48 -2.09 0.06
C TYR A 114 -11.51 -3.59 0.36
N MET A 115 -10.51 -4.07 1.10
CA MET A 115 -10.33 -5.49 1.43
C MET A 115 -10.21 -5.71 2.95
N PRO A 116 -10.56 -6.90 3.45
CA PRO A 116 -10.20 -7.32 4.80
C PRO A 116 -8.67 -7.51 4.94
N MET A 117 -8.21 -7.75 6.17
CA MET A 117 -6.80 -8.03 6.50
C MET A 117 -6.37 -9.42 6.00
N ILE A 118 -6.15 -9.54 4.69
CA ILE A 118 -5.70 -10.77 4.00
C ILE A 118 -4.39 -10.51 3.24
N ALA A 119 -3.70 -11.58 2.84
CA ALA A 119 -2.42 -11.47 2.13
C ALA A 119 -2.54 -10.66 0.82
N GLU A 120 -3.61 -10.89 0.07
CA GLU A 120 -3.92 -10.21 -1.20
C GLU A 120 -3.99 -8.70 -1.04
N ALA A 121 -4.43 -8.20 0.13
CA ALA A 121 -4.43 -6.78 0.43
C ALA A 121 -3.00 -6.22 0.43
N GLN A 122 -2.10 -6.82 1.20
CA GLN A 122 -0.70 -6.37 1.27
C GLN A 122 0.03 -6.50 -0.06
N ILE A 123 -0.19 -7.61 -0.78
CA ILE A 123 0.37 -7.84 -2.11
C ILE A 123 -0.14 -6.78 -3.10
N THR A 124 -1.41 -6.40 -3.04
CA THR A 124 -1.99 -5.34 -3.89
C THR A 124 -1.36 -3.98 -3.59
N LEU A 125 -1.13 -3.62 -2.32
CA LEU A 125 -0.46 -2.36 -1.95
C LEU A 125 0.97 -2.32 -2.48
N LEU A 126 1.73 -3.41 -2.32
CA LEU A 126 3.09 -3.54 -2.84
C LEU A 126 3.11 -3.48 -4.37
N ALA A 127 2.14 -4.10 -5.05
CA ALA A 127 2.00 -4.04 -6.50
C ALA A 127 1.69 -2.62 -6.99
N CYS A 128 0.81 -1.88 -6.31
CA CYS A 128 0.57 -0.46 -6.60
C CYS A 128 1.87 0.35 -6.47
N ALA A 129 2.57 0.18 -5.34
CA ALA A 129 3.85 0.84 -5.10
C ALA A 129 4.89 0.50 -6.17
N ARG A 130 4.95 -0.77 -6.64
CA ARG A 130 5.88 -1.22 -7.68
C ARG A 130 5.71 -0.47 -9.00
N ILE A 131 4.47 -0.27 -9.45
CA ILE A 131 4.17 0.38 -10.73
C ILE A 131 3.98 1.90 -10.62
N GLY A 132 4.09 2.44 -9.40
CA GLY A 132 3.89 3.85 -9.11
C GLY A 132 2.43 4.29 -9.14
N ALA A 133 1.50 3.36 -8.93
CA ALA A 133 0.10 3.69 -8.67
C ALA A 133 -0.07 4.11 -7.20
N ILE A 134 -1.06 4.97 -6.96
CA ILE A 134 -1.38 5.55 -5.68
C ILE A 134 -2.47 4.68 -5.03
N HIS A 135 -2.08 3.83 -4.07
CA HIS A 135 -3.10 3.04 -3.38
C HIS A 135 -3.89 3.91 -2.38
N SER A 136 -5.20 3.69 -2.32
CA SER A 136 -6.11 4.34 -1.38
C SER A 136 -6.87 3.28 -0.59
N VAL A 137 -6.39 3.00 0.62
CA VAL A 137 -6.99 1.97 1.47
C VAL A 137 -8.24 2.51 2.15
N VAL A 138 -9.31 1.73 2.13
CA VAL A 138 -10.58 2.05 2.78
C VAL A 138 -10.86 1.00 3.83
N PHE A 139 -11.05 1.45 5.07
CA PHE A 139 -11.35 0.56 6.19
C PHE A 139 -12.65 -0.22 5.94
N GLY A 140 -12.57 -1.54 6.14
CA GLY A 140 -13.67 -2.49 5.93
C GLY A 140 -14.98 -2.14 6.61
N GLY A 141 -14.90 -1.60 7.84
CA GLY A 141 -16.08 -1.28 8.65
C GLY A 141 -16.85 -0.03 8.22
N PHE A 142 -16.44 0.65 7.15
CA PHE A 142 -17.21 1.79 6.66
C PHE A 142 -18.53 1.36 5.99
N ALA A 143 -19.58 2.14 6.23
CA ALA A 143 -20.83 2.02 5.50
C ALA A 143 -20.68 2.50 4.05
N SER A 144 -21.54 2.01 3.15
CA SER A 144 -21.44 2.25 1.71
C SER A 144 -21.36 3.72 1.31
N HIS A 145 -22.10 4.63 1.97
CA HIS A 145 -22.02 6.07 1.69
C HIS A 145 -20.63 6.65 1.98
N SER A 146 -19.93 6.13 3.00
CA SER A 146 -18.58 6.54 3.36
C SER A 146 -17.53 6.00 2.37
N VAL A 147 -17.79 4.84 1.77
CA VAL A 147 -16.97 4.28 0.67
C VAL A 147 -17.22 5.09 -0.62
N ALA A 148 -18.48 5.40 -0.93
CA ALA A 148 -18.86 6.19 -2.11
C ALA A 148 -18.18 7.57 -2.13
N ALA A 149 -18.17 8.28 -1.00
CA ALA A 149 -17.48 9.58 -0.90
C ALA A 149 -15.97 9.51 -1.19
N ARG A 150 -15.33 8.37 -0.92
CA ARG A 150 -13.90 8.13 -1.23
C ARG A 150 -13.70 7.74 -2.69
N ILE A 151 -14.62 6.97 -3.27
CA ILE A 151 -14.64 6.68 -4.71
C ILE A 151 -14.73 7.99 -5.50
N ASP A 152 -15.61 8.91 -5.09
CA ASP A 152 -15.80 10.19 -5.78
C ASP A 152 -14.62 11.14 -5.65
N ASP A 153 -13.94 11.15 -4.50
CA ASP A 153 -12.77 12.00 -4.29
C ASP A 153 -11.51 11.41 -4.96
N ALA A 154 -11.24 10.11 -4.77
CA ALA A 154 -10.05 9.45 -5.33
C ALA A 154 -10.19 9.18 -6.83
N ARG A 155 -11.43 9.07 -7.33
CA ARG A 155 -11.77 8.70 -8.71
C ARG A 155 -10.94 7.52 -9.24
N PRO A 156 -10.93 6.36 -8.56
CA PRO A 156 -9.96 5.30 -8.83
C PRO A 156 -10.07 4.75 -10.27
N ALA A 157 -8.92 4.37 -10.83
CA ALA A 157 -8.86 3.64 -12.10
C ALA A 157 -9.30 2.18 -11.93
N LEU A 158 -9.06 1.62 -10.74
CA LEU A 158 -9.43 0.26 -10.36
C LEU A 158 -9.86 0.23 -8.88
N ILE A 159 -10.85 -0.60 -8.57
CA ILE A 159 -11.15 -0.98 -7.19
C ILE A 159 -10.78 -2.44 -6.98
N VAL A 160 -10.11 -2.76 -5.87
CA VAL A 160 -9.82 -4.15 -5.45
C VAL A 160 -10.56 -4.43 -4.14
N SER A 161 -11.29 -5.53 -4.09
CA SER A 161 -12.11 -5.91 -2.94
C SER A 161 -12.20 -7.44 -2.79
N ALA A 162 -13.03 -7.91 -1.87
CA ALA A 162 -13.28 -9.32 -1.62
C ALA A 162 -14.79 -9.58 -1.52
N ASP A 163 -15.18 -10.85 -1.57
CA ASP A 163 -16.54 -11.28 -1.27
C ASP A 163 -16.98 -10.81 0.14
N ALA A 164 -16.15 -11.07 1.16
CA ALA A 164 -16.42 -10.72 2.54
C ALA A 164 -15.17 -10.66 3.44
N GLY A 165 -15.31 -9.97 4.56
CA GLY A 165 -14.41 -10.04 5.72
C GLY A 165 -15.04 -10.88 6.83
N ALA A 166 -14.22 -11.31 7.79
CA ALA A 166 -14.68 -11.92 9.03
C ALA A 166 -13.96 -11.26 10.21
N ARG A 167 -14.67 -10.99 11.31
CA ARG A 167 -14.09 -10.47 12.56
C ARG A 167 -14.96 -10.86 13.74
N GLY A 168 -14.40 -11.56 14.72
CA GLY A 168 -15.12 -12.00 15.92
C GLY A 168 -16.30 -12.90 15.59
N GLY A 169 -16.15 -13.79 14.60
CA GLY A 169 -17.18 -14.72 14.13
C GLY A 169 -18.28 -14.08 13.29
N LYS A 170 -18.18 -12.78 12.95
CA LYS A 170 -19.18 -12.08 12.12
C LYS A 170 -18.65 -11.86 10.72
N ILE A 171 -19.44 -12.29 9.74
CA ILE A 171 -19.20 -12.02 8.32
C ILE A 171 -19.66 -10.60 7.97
N LEU A 172 -18.78 -9.85 7.32
CA LEU A 172 -19.07 -8.54 6.75
C LEU A 172 -19.09 -8.67 5.21
N PRO A 173 -20.22 -8.46 4.52
CA PRO A 173 -20.33 -8.69 3.08
C PRO A 173 -19.77 -7.51 2.27
N TYR A 174 -18.45 -7.50 2.05
CA TYR A 174 -17.73 -6.43 1.35
C TYR A 174 -18.29 -6.18 -0.04
N LYS A 175 -18.56 -7.24 -0.83
CA LYS A 175 -19.10 -7.07 -2.18
C LYS A 175 -20.42 -6.30 -2.18
N LYS A 176 -21.35 -6.66 -1.29
CA LYS A 176 -22.64 -5.97 -1.19
C LYS A 176 -22.42 -4.50 -0.82
N LEU A 177 -21.59 -4.24 0.19
CA LEU A 177 -21.31 -2.88 0.64
C LEU A 177 -20.66 -2.03 -0.46
N LEU A 178 -19.78 -2.63 -1.25
CA LEU A 178 -19.13 -2.00 -2.39
C LEU A 178 -20.10 -1.72 -3.53
N ASP A 179 -20.97 -2.67 -3.88
CA ASP A 179 -21.99 -2.45 -4.92
C ASP A 179 -22.93 -1.30 -4.55
N ASP A 180 -23.42 -1.30 -3.30
CA ASP A 180 -24.23 -0.21 -2.77
C ASP A 180 -23.47 1.14 -2.81
N ALA A 181 -22.15 1.12 -2.58
CA ALA A 181 -21.31 2.32 -2.63
C ALA A 181 -21.10 2.82 -4.06
N ILE A 182 -20.80 1.92 -5.01
CA ILE A 182 -20.64 2.25 -6.42
C ILE A 182 -21.95 2.82 -6.99
N ALA A 183 -23.10 2.27 -6.59
CA ALA A 183 -24.40 2.80 -6.99
C ALA A 183 -24.68 4.22 -6.48
N GLN A 184 -24.07 4.60 -5.34
CA GLN A 184 -24.18 5.95 -4.76
C GLN A 184 -23.14 6.93 -5.31
N ALA A 185 -22.00 6.43 -5.79
CA ALA A 185 -20.89 7.24 -6.30
C ALA A 185 -21.21 7.86 -7.66
N GLN A 186 -20.72 9.08 -7.89
CA GLN A 186 -20.75 9.73 -9.20
C GLN A 186 -19.68 9.14 -10.12
N HIS A 187 -18.49 8.82 -9.60
CA HIS A 187 -17.43 8.19 -10.35
C HIS A 187 -17.65 6.67 -10.43
N GLN A 188 -17.85 6.16 -11.65
CA GLN A 188 -18.04 4.74 -11.91
C GLN A 188 -16.71 4.08 -12.31
N PRO A 189 -16.17 3.13 -11.51
CA PRO A 189 -14.95 2.42 -11.87
C PRO A 189 -15.19 1.50 -13.06
N LYS A 190 -14.23 1.41 -13.98
CA LYS A 190 -14.32 0.51 -15.14
C LYS A 190 -14.24 -0.97 -14.73
N HIS A 191 -13.35 -1.28 -13.79
CA HIS A 191 -13.12 -2.64 -13.31
C HIS A 191 -13.15 -2.70 -11.78
N VAL A 192 -13.63 -3.82 -11.27
CA VAL A 192 -13.55 -4.20 -9.86
C VAL A 192 -12.93 -5.60 -9.79
N LEU A 193 -11.78 -5.72 -9.16
CA LEU A 193 -11.07 -6.99 -8.98
C LEU A 193 -11.44 -7.60 -7.62
N LEU A 194 -11.96 -8.82 -7.61
CA LEU A 194 -12.56 -9.44 -6.43
C LEU A 194 -11.82 -10.70 -6.02
N VAL A 195 -11.43 -10.77 -4.75
CA VAL A 195 -10.96 -12.00 -4.10
C VAL A 195 -12.16 -12.78 -3.58
N ASP A 196 -12.39 -13.98 -4.10
CA ASP A 196 -13.40 -14.89 -3.58
C ASP A 196 -12.81 -15.74 -2.45
N ARG A 197 -13.22 -15.46 -1.21
CA ARG A 197 -12.82 -16.21 -0.01
C ARG A 197 -13.83 -17.28 0.39
N GLY A 198 -14.94 -17.42 -0.34
CA GLY A 198 -16.02 -18.37 -0.02
C GLY A 198 -16.78 -18.06 1.27
N LEU A 199 -16.70 -16.83 1.80
CA LEU A 199 -17.33 -16.43 3.06
C LEU A 199 -18.72 -15.83 2.88
N ALA A 200 -19.00 -15.26 1.70
CA ALA A 200 -20.32 -14.75 1.37
C ALA A 200 -20.63 -14.97 -0.11
N LYS A 201 -21.91 -15.10 -0.44
CA LYS A 201 -22.34 -15.16 -1.84
C LYS A 201 -22.00 -13.84 -2.54
N MET A 202 -21.23 -13.92 -3.60
CA MET A 202 -20.82 -12.77 -4.40
C MET A 202 -21.67 -12.66 -5.67
N ALA A 203 -22.40 -11.55 -5.83
CA ALA A 203 -23.12 -11.25 -7.06
C ALA A 203 -22.17 -10.55 -8.04
N TRP A 204 -22.02 -11.09 -9.25
CA TRP A 204 -21.14 -10.57 -10.28
C TRP A 204 -21.86 -9.57 -11.18
N VAL A 205 -21.24 -8.43 -11.47
CA VAL A 205 -21.69 -7.47 -12.47
C VAL A 205 -20.88 -7.65 -13.75
N ASP A 206 -21.55 -8.13 -14.80
CA ASP A 206 -20.92 -8.41 -16.10
C ASP A 206 -20.23 -7.17 -16.69
N GLY A 207 -19.08 -7.38 -17.32
CA GLY A 207 -18.23 -6.31 -17.87
C GLY A 207 -17.48 -5.43 -16.86
N ARG A 208 -17.81 -5.49 -15.56
CA ARG A 208 -17.15 -4.70 -14.51
C ARG A 208 -16.33 -5.57 -13.55
N ASP A 209 -16.95 -6.61 -13.02
CA ASP A 209 -16.36 -7.44 -11.95
C ASP A 209 -15.47 -8.54 -12.55
N LEU A 210 -14.27 -8.69 -12.00
CA LEU A 210 -13.26 -9.65 -12.44
C LEU A 210 -12.80 -10.49 -11.25
N ASP A 211 -12.62 -11.79 -11.48
CA ASP A 211 -12.11 -12.71 -10.47
C ASP A 211 -10.58 -12.59 -10.35
N PHE A 212 -10.11 -12.34 -9.13
CA PHE A 212 -8.69 -12.20 -8.80
C PHE A 212 -7.93 -13.48 -9.13
N ALA A 213 -8.46 -14.65 -8.75
CA ALA A 213 -7.77 -15.92 -8.94
C ALA A 213 -7.62 -16.25 -10.43
N THR A 214 -8.67 -16.09 -11.22
CA THR A 214 -8.67 -16.28 -12.68
C THR A 214 -7.68 -15.35 -13.37
N LEU A 215 -7.67 -14.06 -13.03
CA LEU A 215 -6.75 -13.10 -13.63
C LEU A 215 -5.30 -13.38 -13.20
N ARG A 216 -5.07 -13.79 -11.95
CA ARG A 216 -3.74 -14.23 -11.47
C ARG A 216 -3.17 -15.36 -12.31
N GLN A 217 -3.97 -16.36 -12.67
CA GLN A 217 -3.51 -17.49 -13.50
C GLN A 217 -2.98 -17.04 -14.87
N GLN A 218 -3.54 -15.97 -15.45
CA GLN A 218 -3.11 -15.44 -16.74
C GLN A 218 -1.74 -14.74 -16.68
N HIS A 219 -1.29 -14.36 -15.49
CA HIS A 219 -0.08 -13.57 -15.27
C HIS A 219 0.99 -14.30 -14.45
N LEU A 220 0.87 -15.63 -14.28
CA LEU A 220 1.90 -16.43 -13.63
C LEU A 220 3.27 -16.27 -14.31
N GLY A 221 4.32 -16.11 -13.50
CA GLY A 221 5.69 -15.90 -13.99
C GLY A 221 5.94 -14.52 -14.60
N ALA A 222 4.99 -13.58 -14.50
CA ALA A 222 5.21 -12.21 -14.94
C ALA A 222 6.36 -11.57 -14.14
N SER A 223 7.12 -10.71 -14.81
CA SER A 223 8.10 -9.83 -14.18
C SER A 223 7.83 -8.40 -14.64
N VAL A 224 7.57 -7.53 -13.69
CA VAL A 224 7.22 -6.13 -13.91
C VAL A 224 8.37 -5.26 -13.44
N PRO A 225 8.95 -4.38 -14.27
CA PRO A 225 9.97 -3.45 -13.82
C PRO A 225 9.46 -2.50 -12.73
N VAL A 226 10.33 -2.13 -11.79
CA VAL A 226 10.04 -1.12 -10.78
C VAL A 226 9.95 0.26 -11.43
N ALA A 227 8.87 0.99 -11.14
CA ALA A 227 8.76 2.41 -11.47
C ALA A 227 9.57 3.25 -10.47
N TRP A 228 10.63 3.89 -10.94
CA TRP A 228 11.43 4.80 -10.12
C TRP A 228 10.73 6.16 -10.03
N LEU A 229 10.39 6.56 -8.80
CA LEU A 229 9.63 7.77 -8.49
C LEU A 229 10.53 8.78 -7.79
N GLU A 230 10.36 10.05 -8.11
CA GLU A 230 10.93 11.14 -7.32
C GLU A 230 10.37 11.12 -5.89
N SER A 231 11.23 11.46 -4.92
CA SER A 231 10.94 11.37 -3.49
C SER A 231 9.58 11.96 -3.09
N ASN A 232 9.18 13.08 -3.69
CA ASN A 232 7.99 13.84 -3.32
C ASN A 232 6.75 13.50 -4.16
N GLU A 233 6.82 12.49 -5.03
CA GLU A 233 5.62 11.94 -5.65
C GLU A 233 4.71 11.27 -4.63
N THR A 234 3.40 11.27 -4.89
CA THR A 234 2.42 10.66 -4.00
C THR A 234 2.53 9.13 -4.05
N SER A 235 2.72 8.51 -2.89
CA SER A 235 2.73 7.05 -2.73
C SER A 235 1.35 6.48 -2.42
N CYS A 236 0.61 7.14 -1.54
CA CYS A 236 -0.71 6.70 -1.11
C CYS A 236 -1.61 7.85 -0.68
N ILE A 237 -2.92 7.56 -0.66
CA ILE A 237 -3.95 8.42 -0.07
C ILE A 237 -4.60 7.68 1.10
N LEU A 238 -4.60 8.31 2.26
CA LEU A 238 -5.27 7.81 3.46
C LEU A 238 -6.34 8.81 3.90
N TYR A 239 -7.59 8.40 3.78
CA TYR A 239 -8.72 9.26 4.10
C TYR A 239 -8.98 9.34 5.59
N THR A 240 -8.96 10.57 6.13
CA THR A 240 -9.32 10.86 7.51
C THR A 240 -10.69 11.53 7.60
N SER A 241 -11.32 11.46 8.78
CA SER A 241 -12.58 12.15 9.04
C SER A 241 -12.36 13.67 8.99
N GLY A 242 -13.05 14.34 8.07
CA GLY A 242 -13.08 15.79 8.02
C GLY A 242 -14.12 16.36 8.99
N THR A 243 -13.82 17.52 9.58
CA THR A 243 -14.79 18.29 10.39
C THR A 243 -15.97 18.82 9.56
N THR A 244 -15.84 18.88 8.24
CA THR A 244 -16.79 19.46 7.28
C THR A 244 -17.64 18.42 6.53
N GLY A 245 -17.61 17.15 6.94
CA GLY A 245 -18.40 16.06 6.36
C GLY A 245 -17.80 15.40 5.10
N LYS A 246 -16.94 16.09 4.34
CA LYS A 246 -16.18 15.47 3.24
C LYS A 246 -14.89 14.81 3.76
N PRO A 247 -14.58 13.57 3.34
CA PRO A 247 -13.35 12.90 3.77
C PRO A 247 -12.13 13.63 3.20
N LYS A 248 -11.05 13.73 3.98
CA LYS A 248 -9.81 14.40 3.56
C LYS A 248 -8.77 13.36 3.18
N GLY A 249 -8.39 13.32 1.90
CA GLY A 249 -7.34 12.42 1.39
C GLY A 249 -5.96 12.90 1.79
N VAL A 250 -5.42 12.39 2.90
CA VAL A 250 -4.05 12.70 3.33
C VAL A 250 -3.10 11.98 2.39
N GLN A 251 -2.24 12.75 1.72
CA GLN A 251 -1.22 12.20 0.83
C GLN A 251 0.06 11.94 1.60
N ARG A 252 0.74 10.85 1.24
CA ARG A 252 2.11 10.58 1.66
C ARG A 252 3.01 10.59 0.43
N ASP A 253 4.19 11.16 0.59
CA ASP A 253 5.26 11.11 -0.40
C ASP A 253 5.92 9.72 -0.43
N VAL A 254 6.87 9.48 -1.33
CA VAL A 254 7.57 8.20 -1.48
C VAL A 254 8.81 8.14 -0.60
N GLY A 255 9.74 9.08 -0.78
CA GLY A 255 11.08 9.02 -0.19
C GLY A 255 11.10 9.39 1.28
N GLY A 256 10.49 10.51 1.66
CA GLY A 256 10.34 10.90 3.07
C GLY A 256 9.60 9.86 3.89
N TYR A 257 8.51 9.30 3.33
CA TYR A 257 7.79 8.20 3.96
C TYR A 257 8.66 6.94 4.14
N ALA A 258 9.39 6.51 3.10
CA ALA A 258 10.27 5.35 3.17
C ALA A 258 11.38 5.52 4.23
N VAL A 259 12.02 6.69 4.27
CA VAL A 259 13.08 7.00 5.25
C VAL A 259 12.50 6.99 6.67
N ALA A 260 11.36 7.65 6.88
CA ALA A 260 10.72 7.70 8.19
C ALA A 260 10.36 6.29 8.72
N LEU A 261 9.76 5.45 7.87
CA LEU A 261 9.44 4.06 8.22
C LEU A 261 10.70 3.27 8.59
N ALA A 262 11.72 3.29 7.72
CA ALA A 262 12.98 2.56 7.96
C ALA A 262 13.68 3.00 9.25
N THR A 263 13.66 4.31 9.56
CA THR A 263 14.22 4.83 10.81
C THR A 263 13.41 4.40 12.02
N SER A 264 12.07 4.43 11.95
CA SER A 264 11.20 4.04 13.08
C SER A 264 11.36 2.58 13.49
N MET A 265 11.60 1.68 12.52
CA MET A 265 11.77 0.25 12.81
C MET A 265 12.96 0.02 13.75
N ASP A 266 14.09 0.69 13.53
CA ASP A 266 15.28 0.55 14.38
C ASP A 266 15.16 1.35 15.68
N THR A 267 14.62 2.57 15.62
CA THR A 267 14.70 3.54 16.73
C THR A 267 13.53 3.51 17.71
N ILE A 268 12.34 3.10 17.25
CA ILE A 268 11.12 3.05 18.08
C ILE A 268 10.77 1.60 18.39
N PHE A 269 10.69 0.76 17.37
CA PHE A 269 10.23 -0.63 17.54
C PHE A 269 11.37 -1.60 17.87
N GLY A 270 12.63 -1.17 17.76
CA GLY A 270 13.80 -2.00 18.03
C GLY A 270 13.89 -3.23 17.11
N GLY A 271 13.30 -3.17 15.92
CA GLY A 271 13.28 -4.24 14.93
C GLY A 271 14.70 -4.62 14.51
N LYS A 272 15.00 -5.92 14.53
CA LYS A 272 16.30 -6.48 14.12
C LYS A 272 16.10 -7.54 13.06
N ALA A 273 17.12 -7.72 12.22
CA ALA A 273 17.14 -8.81 11.23
C ALA A 273 16.93 -10.16 11.93
N GLY A 274 16.13 -11.04 11.31
CA GLY A 274 15.71 -12.31 11.89
C GLY A 274 14.58 -12.22 12.93
N GLY A 275 14.18 -11.02 13.35
CA GLY A 275 13.00 -10.82 14.19
C GLY A 275 11.69 -10.85 13.40
N VAL A 276 10.58 -11.06 14.12
CA VAL A 276 9.22 -10.99 13.57
C VAL A 276 8.50 -9.79 14.19
N PHE A 277 7.92 -8.94 13.35
CA PHE A 277 7.11 -7.80 13.79
C PHE A 277 5.63 -8.12 13.60
N PHE A 278 4.84 -7.99 14.67
CA PHE A 278 3.39 -8.15 14.62
C PHE A 278 2.71 -6.83 14.93
N CYS A 279 1.97 -6.29 13.95
CA CYS A 279 1.04 -5.18 14.14
C CYS A 279 -0.39 -5.72 14.08
N ALA A 280 -1.15 -5.51 15.16
CA ALA A 280 -2.55 -5.93 15.24
C ALA A 280 -3.55 -4.89 14.68
N SER A 281 -3.05 -3.76 14.16
CA SER A 281 -3.90 -2.76 13.51
C SER A 281 -4.40 -3.26 12.17
N ASP A 282 -5.66 -2.94 11.87
CA ASP A 282 -6.23 -2.97 10.53
C ASP A 282 -5.84 -1.72 9.73
#